data_AF-A0A3D3JMY3-F1
#
_entry.id   AF-A0A3D3JMY3-F1
#
_cell.length_a   1.000
_cell.length_b   1.000
_cell.length_c   1.000
_cell.angle_alpha   90.00
_cell.angle_beta   90.00
_cell.angle_gamma   90.00
#
_symmetry.space_group_name_H-M   'P 1'
#
loop_
_entity.id
_entity.type
_entity.pdbx_description
1 polymer ?
#
loop_
_entity_poly.entity_id
_entity_poly.type
_entity_poly.pdbx_seq_one_letter_code
_entity_poly.pdbx_strand_id
1 'polypeptide(L)' 'MIRKLKTTEDGWHYKIKKKIIDDHKDILKGVRNPDVGFDEADNVILRDRQTGKTFRTDTPINIYED' A
#
# COMPACT_ATOMS: atom_id res chain seq x y z
N MET A 1 -0.22 -16.03 5.21
CA MET A 1 -1.50 -15.75 4.51
C MET A 1 -1.64 -14.25 4.42
N ILE A 2 -1.77 -13.67 3.23
CA ILE A 2 -1.99 -12.22 3.09
C ILE A 2 -3.46 -11.96 3.44
N ARG A 3 -3.72 -11.31 4.59
CA ARG A 3 -5.09 -10.85 4.94
C ARG A 3 -5.53 -9.86 3.86
N LYS A 4 -6.34 -10.32 2.90
CA LYS A 4 -7.17 -9.41 2.09
C LYS A 4 -8.16 -8.77 3.04
N LEU A 5 -8.02 -7.47 3.29
CA LEU A 5 -9.00 -6.69 4.03
C LEU A 5 -10.38 -6.92 3.40
N LYS A 6 -11.25 -7.59 4.16
CA LYS A 6 -12.70 -7.40 4.07
C LYS A 6 -12.99 -5.94 4.46
N THR A 7 -14.09 -5.39 3.95
CA THR A 7 -14.76 -4.12 4.34
C THR A 7 -14.43 -2.96 3.38
N THR A 8 -15.31 -2.65 2.41
CA THR A 8 -16.36 -1.60 2.47
C THR A 8 -15.87 -0.26 3.04
N GLU A 9 -15.23 0.59 2.23
CA GLU A 9 -15.03 2.05 2.47
C GLU A 9 -14.28 2.71 1.28
N ASP A 10 -14.89 2.73 0.10
CA ASP A 10 -14.28 3.16 -1.18
C ASP A 10 -13.60 4.55 -1.16
N GLY A 11 -14.07 5.48 -0.32
CA GLY A 11 -13.56 6.86 -0.25
C GLY A 11 -12.31 7.03 0.63
N TRP A 12 -12.31 6.43 1.82
CA TRP A 12 -11.18 6.51 2.77
C TRP A 12 -9.98 5.72 2.24
N HIS A 13 -10.24 4.53 1.69
CA HIS A 13 -9.21 3.70 1.06
C HIS A 13 -8.56 4.41 -0.14
N TYR A 14 -9.31 5.16 -0.95
CA TYR A 14 -8.75 5.88 -2.09
C TYR A 14 -7.78 7.00 -1.68
N LYS A 15 -8.15 7.80 -0.66
CA LYS A 15 -7.30 8.92 -0.17
C LYS A 15 -6.01 8.41 0.46
N ILE A 16 -6.11 7.42 1.36
CA ILE A 16 -4.94 6.83 2.03
C ILE A 16 -4.05 6.12 1.03
N LYS A 17 -4.61 5.32 0.13
CA LYS A 17 -3.86 4.67 -0.94
C LYS A 17 -3.08 5.67 -1.78
N LYS A 18 -3.68 6.80 -2.13
CA LYS A 18 -3.00 7.86 -2.89
C LYS A 18 -1.84 8.47 -2.08
N LYS A 19 -2.05 8.75 -0.79
CA LYS A 19 -1.02 9.29 0.10
C LYS A 19 0.16 8.33 0.25
N ILE A 20 -0.11 7.04 0.49
CA ILE A 20 0.90 5.97 0.56
C ILE A 20 1.72 5.87 -0.74
N ILE A 21 1.05 5.92 -1.90
CA ILE A 21 1.73 5.86 -3.20
C ILE A 21 2.62 7.08 -3.41
N ASP A 22 2.16 8.27 -3.01
CA ASP A 22 2.95 9.51 -3.14
C ASP A 22 4.18 9.50 -2.23
N ASP A 23 4.02 9.07 -0.98
CA ASP A 23 5.11 8.98 0.01
C ASP A 23 6.20 7.99 -0.42
N HIS A 24 5.81 6.92 -1.11
CA HIS A 24 6.72 5.89 -1.60
C HIS A 24 7.00 5.96 -3.11
N LYS A 25 6.71 7.10 -3.76
CA LYS A 25 6.90 7.26 -5.21
C LYS A 25 8.33 7.00 -5.68
N ASP A 26 9.31 7.28 -4.83
CA ASP A 26 10.73 7.07 -5.13
C ASP A 26 11.08 5.58 -5.22
N ILE A 27 10.45 4.74 -4.39
CA ILE A 27 10.58 3.28 -4.43
C ILE A 27 9.81 2.71 -5.63
N LEU A 28 8.71 3.38 -5.99
CA LEU A 28 7.83 3.03 -7.11
C LEU A 28 8.28 3.60 -8.46
N LYS A 29 9.54 4.01 -8.62
CA LYS A 29 10.05 4.51 -9.91
C LYS A 29 9.86 3.46 -11.02
N GLY A 30 8.95 3.75 -11.94
CA GLY A 30 8.58 2.86 -13.04
C GLY A 30 7.42 1.90 -12.74
N VAL A 31 6.86 1.92 -11.53
CA VAL A 31 5.69 1.11 -11.13
C VAL A 31 4.43 1.94 -11.31
N ARG A 32 3.55 1.51 -12.23
CA ARG A 32 2.29 2.20 -12.49
C ARG A 32 1.15 1.54 -11.72
N ASN A 33 0.55 2.29 -10.79
CA ASN A 33 -0.63 1.88 -10.01
C ASN A 33 -0.40 0.59 -9.18
N PRO A 34 0.50 0.63 -8.19
CA PRO A 34 0.73 -0.52 -7.32
C PRO A 34 -0.52 -0.86 -6.50
N ASP A 35 -0.64 -2.14 -6.15
CA ASP A 35 -1.52 -2.56 -5.08
C ASP A 35 -0.86 -2.23 -3.74
N VAL A 36 -1.64 -1.68 -2.81
CA VAL A 36 -1.22 -1.43 -1.44
C VAL A 36 -1.79 -2.55 -0.58
N GLY A 37 -0.96 -3.12 0.28
CA GLY A 37 -1.37 -4.07 1.30
C GLY A 37 -0.59 -3.83 2.59
N PHE A 38 -0.73 -4.75 3.53
CA PHE A 38 -0.07 -4.68 4.83
C PHE A 38 0.56 -6.02 5.17
N ASP A 39 1.70 -5.99 5.86
CA ASP A 39 2.32 -7.19 6.42
C ASP A 39 1.75 -7.52 7.82
N GLU A 40 2.28 -8.57 8.46
CA GLU A 40 1.79 -9.02 9.78
C GLU A 40 2.12 -8.06 10.92
N ALA A 41 3.11 -7.18 10.74
CA ALA A 41 3.45 -6.09 11.63
C ALA A 41 2.77 -4.75 11.25
N ASP A 42 1.74 -4.80 10.39
CA ASP A 42 0.97 -3.63 9.94
C ASP A 42 1.82 -2.56 9.21
N ASN A 43 2.96 -2.94 8.61
CA ASN A 43 3.68 -2.06 7.70
C ASN A 43 3.12 -2.16 6.29
N VAL A 44 3.23 -1.05 5.58
CA VAL A 44 2.82 -0.92 4.19
C VAL A 44 3.66 -1.83 3.31
N ILE A 45 2.98 -2.57 2.44
CA ILE A 45 3.61 -3.28 1.34
C ILE A 45 3.01 -2.79 0.03
N LEU A 46 3.89 -2.58 -0.95
CA LEU A 46 3.52 -2.13 -2.29
C LEU A 46 3.80 -3.24 -3.27
N ARG A 47 2.82 -3.61 -4.09
CA ARG A 47 2.96 -4.66 -5.08
C ARG A 47 2.75 -4.10 -6.47
N ASP A 48 3.74 -4.27 -7.33
CA ASP A 48 3.59 -4.01 -8.75
C ASP A 48 2.67 -5.08 -9.38
N ARG A 49 1.58 -4.63 -10.00
CA ARG A 49 0.55 -5.52 -10.56
C ARG A 49 0.99 -6.20 -11.86
N GLN A 50 1.94 -5.61 -12.58
CA GLN A 50 2.39 -6.09 -13.89
C GLN A 50 3.42 -7.22 -13.75
N THR A 51 4.39 -7.02 -12.88
CA THR A 51 5.53 -7.90 -12.64
C THR A 51 5.31 -8.82 -11.43
N GLY A 52 4.36 -8.48 -10.56
CA GLY A 52 4.12 -9.19 -9.31
C GLY A 52 5.15 -8.87 -8.21
N LYS A 53 6.13 -7.99 -8.46
CA LYS A 53 7.17 -7.61 -7.51
C LYS A 53 6.57 -6.92 -6.29
N THR A 54 6.98 -7.34 -5.10
CA THR A 54 6.60 -6.71 -3.83
C THR A 54 7.76 -5.89 -3.28
N PHE A 55 7.46 -4.66 -2.92
CA PHE A 55 8.32 -3.72 -2.20
C PHE A 55 7.78 -3.62 -0.79
N ARG A 56 8.58 -4.04 0.18
CA ARG A 56 8.26 -3.88 1.60
C ARG A 56 8.76 -2.53 2.04
N THR A 57 7.97 -1.83 2.85
CA THR A 57 8.40 -0.61 3.52
C THR A 57 8.39 -0.85 5.02
N ASP A 58 9.21 -0.09 5.76
CA ASP A 58 9.21 -0.07 7.23
C ASP A 58 8.21 0.97 7.77
N THR A 59 7.17 1.27 6.98
CA THR A 59 6.23 2.35 7.25
C THR A 59 4.92 1.78 7.80
N PRO A 60 4.60 2.01 9.08
CA PRO A 60 3.38 1.47 9.67
C PRO A 60 2.13 2.18 9.12
N ILE A 61 1.02 1.45 8.94
CA ILE A 61 -0.25 1.99 8.39
C ILE A 61 -0.86 3.09 9.29
N ASN A 62 -0.61 3.02 10.59
CA ASN A 62 -1.14 3.97 11.57
C ASN A 62 -0.78 5.44 11.31
N ILE A 63 0.27 5.74 10.54
CA ILE A 63 0.61 7.13 10.16
C ILE A 63 -0.37 7.72 9.12
N TYR A 64 -1.20 6.87 8.54
CA TYR A 64 -2.22 7.24 7.57
C TYR A 64 -3.65 7.12 8.13
N GLU A 65 -3.80 6.50 9.31
CA GLU A 65 -5.05 6.40 10.06
C GLU A 65 -5.18 7.63 10.98
N ASP A 66 -5.65 8.74 10.42
CA ASP A 66 -6.08 9.94 11.17
C ASP A 66 -7.61 9.97 11.24
#